data_AF-A0A7H4PFT6-F1
#
_entry.id   AF-A0A7H4PFT6-F1
#
_cell.length_a   1.000
_cell.length_b   1.000
_cell.length_c   1.000
_cell.angle_alpha   90.00
_cell.angle_beta   90.00
_cell.angle_gamma   90.00
#
_symmetry.space_group_name_H-M   'P 1'
#
loop_
_entity.id
_entity.type
_entity.pdbx_description
1 polymer ?
#
loop_
_entity_poly.entity_id
_entity_poly.type
_entity_poly.pdbx_seq_one_letter_code
_entity_poly.pdbx_strand_id
1 'polypeptide(L)' 'MKVAPWFMTGGLLAVRDLTLGEAQADPQITPQDDYYSASLKLLVWLANKDQA' A
#
# COMPACT_ATOMS: atom_id res chain seq x y z
N MET A 1 -22.02 2.53 -12.99
CA MET A 1 -20.69 2.09 -12.53
C MET A 1 -20.71 2.10 -11.01
N LYS A 2 -20.74 0.93 -10.35
CA LYS A 2 -20.78 0.87 -8.87
C LYS A 2 -19.34 0.91 -8.36
N VAL A 3 -19.06 1.83 -7.45
CA VAL A 3 -17.78 1.91 -6.71
C VAL A 3 -18.03 1.58 -5.24
N ALA A 4 -16.97 1.17 -4.54
CA ALA A 4 -17.04 0.97 -3.10
C ALA A 4 -17.40 2.29 -2.39
N PRO A 5 -18.29 2.27 -1.38
CA PRO A 5 -18.64 3.47 -0.61
C PRO A 5 -17.58 3.82 0.46
N TRP A 6 -16.31 3.45 0.25
CA TRP A 6 -15.20 3.65 1.18
C TRP A 6 -13.87 3.88 0.42
N PHE A 7 -12.91 4.52 1.09
CA PHE A 7 -11.62 4.89 0.50
C PHE A 7 -10.56 3.81 0.68
N MET A 8 -9.61 3.73 -0.27
CA MET A 8 -8.40 2.93 -0.08
C MET A 8 -7.60 3.47 1.10
N THR A 9 -7.25 2.59 2.03
CA THR A 9 -6.42 2.90 3.19
C THR A 9 -5.36 1.82 3.38
N GLY A 10 -4.31 2.13 4.15
CA GLY A 10 -3.26 1.16 4.48
C GLY A 10 -2.60 0.57 3.23
N GLY A 11 -2.55 -0.77 3.16
CA GLY A 11 -1.91 -1.50 2.07
C GLY A 11 -2.51 -1.25 0.68
N LEU A 12 -3.82 -1.02 0.57
CA LEU A 12 -4.44 -0.72 -0.72
C LEU A 12 -4.01 0.66 -1.25
N LEU A 13 -3.84 1.61 -0.34
CA LEU A 13 -3.31 2.94 -0.69
C LEU A 13 -1.86 2.82 -1.17
N ALA A 14 -1.04 2.03 -0.48
CA ALA A 14 0.34 1.78 -0.87
C ALA A 14 0.44 1.16 -2.29
N VAL A 15 -0.42 0.22 -2.65
CA VAL A 15 -0.44 -0.37 -4.00
C VAL A 15 -0.77 0.68 -5.06
N ARG A 16 -1.76 1.55 -4.80
CA ARG A 16 -2.11 2.66 -5.69
C ARG A 16 -0.91 3.57 -5.91
N ASP A 17 -0.24 3.97 -4.84
CA ASP A 17 0.88 4.91 -4.89
C ASP A 17 2.04 4.33 -5.73
N LEU A 18 2.34 3.04 -5.55
CA LEU A 18 3.31 2.32 -6.38
C LEU A 18 2.91 2.33 -7.86
N THR A 19 1.63 2.08 -8.15
CA THR A 19 1.11 2.02 -9.54
C THR A 19 1.20 3.38 -10.24
N LEU A 20 1.04 4.47 -9.49
CA LEU A 20 1.13 5.83 -10.00
C LEU A 20 2.56 6.39 -10.01
N GLY A 21 3.54 5.63 -9.51
CA GLY A 21 4.94 6.07 -9.40
C GLY A 21 5.15 7.15 -8.34
N GLU A 22 4.26 7.24 -7.35
CA GLU A 22 4.44 8.16 -6.22
C GLU A 22 5.58 7.68 -5.32
N ALA A 23 6.35 8.60 -4.76
CA ALA A 23 7.45 8.27 -3.88
C ALA A 23 6.95 7.62 -2.59
N GLN A 24 7.48 6.43 -2.28
CA GLN A 24 7.08 5.66 -1.10
C GLN A 24 8.15 5.72 -0.01
N ALA A 25 7.71 5.92 1.23
CA ALA A 25 8.55 5.80 2.41
C ALA A 25 8.60 4.35 2.90
N ASP A 26 9.50 4.07 3.85
CA ASP A 26 9.52 2.77 4.54
C ASP A 26 8.16 2.50 5.23
N PRO A 27 7.62 1.27 5.08
CA PRO A 27 6.28 0.96 5.55
C PRO A 27 6.25 0.93 7.08
N GLN A 28 5.34 1.72 7.66
CA GLN A 28 4.99 1.62 9.08
C GLN A 28 3.81 0.67 9.25
N ILE A 29 4.03 -0.39 10.04
CA ILE A 29 3.00 -1.34 10.45
C ILE A 29 2.41 -0.87 11.77
N THR A 30 1.11 -0.61 11.76
CA THR A 30 0.37 -0.08 12.90
C THR A 30 -0.66 -1.09 13.40
N PRO A 31 -1.17 -0.98 14.63
CA PRO A 31 -2.24 -1.87 15.11
C PRO A 31 -3.54 -1.79 14.29
N GLN A 32 -3.72 -0.75 13.49
CA GLN A 32 -4.86 -0.58 12.58
C GLN A 32 -4.66 -1.34 11.26
N ASP A 33 -3.45 -1.78 10.95
CA ASP A 33 -3.18 -2.66 9.81
C ASP A 33 -3.55 -4.09 10.19
N ASP A 34 -4.60 -4.61 9.56
CA ASP A 34 -4.81 -6.05 9.56
C ASP A 34 -3.70 -6.76 8.79
N TYR A 35 -3.69 -8.09 8.88
CA TYR A 35 -2.70 -8.93 8.20
C TYR A 35 -2.59 -8.59 6.70
N TYR A 36 -3.72 -8.37 6.02
CA TYR A 36 -3.76 -8.07 4.60
C TYR A 36 -3.11 -6.72 4.27
N SER A 37 -3.49 -5.66 5.00
CA SER A 37 -2.93 -4.32 4.85
C SER A 37 -1.42 -4.32 5.13
N ALA A 38 -1.00 -4.97 6.22
CA ALA A 38 0.40 -5.05 6.61
C ALA A 38 1.25 -5.78 5.57
N SER A 39 0.78 -6.94 5.07
CA SER A 39 1.46 -7.69 4.02
C SER A 39 1.61 -6.87 2.75
N LEU A 40 0.56 -6.16 2.32
CA LEU A 40 0.63 -5.32 1.12
C LEU A 40 1.65 -4.19 1.26
N LYS A 41 1.70 -3.50 2.40
CA LYS A 41 2.69 -2.43 2.64
C LYS A 41 4.13 -2.95 2.49
N LEU A 42 4.42 -4.14 3.02
CA LEU A 42 5.76 -4.75 2.92
C LEU A 42 6.08 -5.18 1.49
N LEU A 43 5.13 -5.81 0.79
CA LEU A 43 5.31 -6.25 -0.60
C LEU A 43 5.52 -5.06 -1.55
N VAL A 44 4.75 -3.99 -1.36
CA VAL A 44 4.86 -2.74 -2.12
C VAL A 44 6.24 -2.12 -1.93
N TRP A 45 6.71 -2.04 -0.68
CA TRP A 45 8.04 -1.52 -0.39
C TRP A 45 9.16 -2.36 -1.01
N LEU A 46 9.05 -3.69 -0.97
CA LEU A 46 9.99 -4.59 -1.63
C LEU A 46 10.01 -4.35 -3.14
N ALA A 47 8.84 -4.28 -3.77
CA ALA A 47 8.71 -4.03 -5.20
C ALA A 47 9.30 -2.67 -5.61
N ASN A 48 9.12 -1.62 -4.80
CA ASN A 48 9.72 -0.31 -5.06
C ASN A 48 11.26 -0.35 -4.99
N LYS A 49 11.82 -1.16 -4.09
CA LYS A 49 13.28 -1.36 -3.98
C LYS A 49 13.86 -2.17 -5.13
N ASP A 50 13.14 -3.16 -5.63
CA ASP A 50 13.58 -3.98 -6.76
C ASP A 50 13.59 -3.21 -8.09
N GLN A 51 12.91 -2.06 -8.17
CA GLN A 51 12.92 -1.18 -9.34
C GLN A 51 14.01 -0.08 -9.30
N ALA A 52 14.72 0.07 -8.19
CA ALA A 52 15.76 1.08 -7.99
C ALA A 52 17.16 0.62 -8.40
#